data_AF-A0A7C1AET2-F1
#
_entry.id   AF-A0A7C1AET2-F1
#
_cell.length_a   1.000
_cell.length_b   1.000
_cell.length_c   1.000
_cell.angle_alpha   90.00
_cell.angle_beta   90.00
_cell.angle_gamma   90.00
#
_symmetry.space_group_name_H-M   'P 1'
#
loop_
_entity.id
_entity.type
_entity.pdbx_description
1 polymer ?
#
loop_
_entity_poly.entity_id
_entity_poly.type
_entity_poly.pdbx_seq_one_letter_code
_entity_poly.pdbx_strand_id
1 'polypeptide(L)' 'MSISSKLSVCPYCKEEIAPGAVLCKHCGSPLKMIKKKKRIPLWRSNYMLGVYTGVLFMVLMIYLYNKIF' A
#
# COMPACT_ATOMS: atom_id res chain seq x y z
N MET A 1 10.99 -25.29 -1.16
CA MET A 1 11.23 -24.11 -0.28
C MET A 1 12.15 -23.13 -1.01
N SER A 2 11.74 -21.87 -1.20
CA SER A 2 12.58 -20.81 -1.77
C SER A 2 13.02 -19.84 -0.68
N ILE A 3 14.18 -20.12 -0.05
CA ILE A 3 14.85 -19.15 0.82
C ILE A 3 15.54 -18.14 -0.08
N SER A 4 14.94 -16.95 -0.20
CA SER A 4 15.59 -15.79 -0.81
C SER A 4 16.67 -15.25 0.14
N SER A 5 17.77 -15.98 0.29
CA SER A 5 18.99 -15.48 0.93
C SER A 5 19.72 -14.57 -0.06
N LYS A 6 19.15 -13.39 -0.30
CA LYS A 6 19.80 -12.36 -1.11
C LYS A 6 20.92 -11.75 -0.27
N LEU A 7 22.10 -12.38 -0.26
CA LEU A 7 23.32 -11.71 0.20
C LEU A 7 23.52 -10.49 -0.70
N SER A 8 23.32 -9.31 -0.14
CA SER A 8 23.59 -8.06 -0.85
C SER A 8 25.06 -7.74 -0.63
N VAL A 9 25.82 -7.65 -1.71
CA VAL A 9 27.18 -7.13 -1.69
C VAL A 9 27.13 -5.61 -1.65
N CYS A 10 27.97 -5.00 -0.80
CA CYS A 10 28.01 -3.55 -0.66
C CYS A 10 28.58 -2.92 -1.92
N PRO A 11 27.91 -1.97 -2.59
CA PRO A 11 28.47 -1.33 -3.78
C PRO A 11 29.71 -0.48 -3.49
N TYR A 12 29.94 -0.13 -2.22
CA TYR A 12 31.05 0.74 -1.82
C TYR A 12 32.30 -0.05 -1.39
N CYS A 13 32.14 -1.07 -0.54
CA CYS A 13 33.27 -1.87 -0.04
C CYS A 13 33.33 -3.29 -0.59
N LYS A 14 32.34 -3.71 -1.40
CA LYS A 14 32.24 -5.06 -1.98
C LYS A 14 32.18 -6.20 -0.96
N GLU A 15 31.91 -5.86 0.30
CA GLU A 15 31.73 -6.82 1.38
C GLU A 15 30.32 -7.41 1.35
N GLU A 16 30.18 -8.63 1.87
CA GLU A 16 28.90 -9.28 2.05
C GLU A 16 28.10 -8.61 3.19
N ILE A 17 26.84 -8.29 2.93
CA ILE A 17 25.96 -7.68 3.92
C ILE A 17 24.73 -8.55 4.13
N ALA A 18 24.34 -8.67 5.41
CA ALA A 18 23.13 -9.37 5.82
C ALA A 18 21.88 -8.83 5.10
N PRO A 19 20.95 -9.72 4.70
CA PRO A 19 19.73 -9.32 4.02
C PRO A 19 18.90 -8.41 4.92
N GLY A 20 18.62 -7.19 4.45
CA GLY A 20 17.85 -6.19 5.20
C GLY A 20 18.68 -5.19 6.02
N ALA A 21 20.02 -5.24 5.93
CA ALA A 21 20.88 -4.23 6.54
C ALA A 21 20.64 -2.84 5.91
N VAL A 22 20.36 -1.86 6.76
CA VAL A 22 20.14 -0.45 6.39
C VAL A 22 21.47 0.31 6.22
N LEU A 23 22.52 -0.21 6.85
CA LEU A 23 23.84 0.41 6.94
C LEU A 23 24.89 -0.70 6.80
N CYS A 24 25.93 -0.46 6.01
CA CYS A 24 27.05 -1.39 5.93
C CYS A 24 27.88 -1.28 7.21
N LYS A 25 28.13 -2.41 7.88
CA LYS A 25 28.97 -2.45 9.11
C LYS A 25 30.45 -2.21 8.85
N HIS A 26 30.90 -2.40 7.61
CA HIS A 26 32.31 -2.34 7.25
C HIS A 26 32.73 -0.94 6.80
N CYS A 27 31.98 -0.32 5.88
CA CYS A 27 32.28 1.03 5.40
C CYS A 27 31.37 2.12 5.97
N GLY A 28 30.36 1.77 6.77
CA GLY A 28 29.41 2.74 7.30
C GLY A 28 28.48 3.37 6.25
N SER A 29 28.51 2.93 4.99
CA SER A 29 27.66 3.50 3.95
C SER A 29 26.19 3.11 4.16
N PRO A 30 25.23 4.03 4.00
CA PRO A 30 23.82 3.70 4.05
C PRO A 30 23.42 2.85 2.83
N LEU A 31 22.89 1.65 3.08
CA LEU A 31 22.43 0.70 2.06
C LEU A 31 20.91 0.79 1.84
N LYS A 32 20.28 1.79 2.44
CA LYS A 32 18.83 1.94 2.55
C LYS A 32 18.19 2.16 1.19
N MET A 33 17.87 1.08 0.49
CA MET A 33 16.84 1.09 -0.54
C MET A 33 15.48 1.21 0.16
N ILE A 34 15.12 2.45 0.50
CA ILE A 34 13.78 2.78 1.01
C ILE A 34 12.80 2.37 -0.08
N LYS A 35 12.10 1.23 0.12
CA LYS A 35 10.98 0.84 -0.74
C LYS A 35 9.98 1.99 -0.70
N LYS A 36 9.90 2.78 -1.77
CA LYS A 36 8.90 3.85 -1.90
C LYS A 36 7.53 3.19 -1.74
N LYS A 37 6.90 3.33 -0.57
CA LYS A 37 5.50 2.98 -0.35
C LYS A 37 4.73 3.77 -1.41
N LYS A 38 4.21 3.10 -2.45
CA LYS A 38 3.37 3.75 -3.45
C LYS A 38 2.27 4.48 -2.67
N ARG A 39 2.29 5.81 -2.71
CA ARG A 39 1.22 6.61 -2.14
C ARG A 39 -0.02 6.27 -2.94
N ILE A 40 -0.88 5.43 -2.38
CA ILE A 40 -2.21 5.22 -2.92
C ILE A 40 -2.86 6.61 -2.92
N PRO A 41 -3.37 7.12 -4.06
CA PRO A 41 -4.00 8.43 -4.08
C PRO A 41 -5.20 8.42 -3.15
N LEU A 42 -5.28 9.41 -2.25
CA LEU A 42 -6.36 9.57 -1.26
C LEU A 42 -7.73 9.86 -1.90
N TRP A 43 -7.81 9.95 -3.23
CA TRP A 43 -8.98 10.40 -3.98
C TRP A 43 -9.89 9.26 -4.47
N ARG A 44 -9.73 8.04 -3.94
CA ARG A 44 -10.58 6.88 -4.31
C ARG A 44 -11.81 6.70 -3.41
N SER A 45 -11.99 7.53 -2.39
CA SER A 45 -13.05 7.36 -1.38
C SER A 45 -14.37 8.09 -1.69
N ASN A 46 -14.34 9.25 -2.36
CA ASN A 46 -15.55 10.08 -2.49
C ASN A 46 -16.56 9.55 -3.53
N TYR A 47 -16.13 8.80 -4.54
CA TYR A 47 -17.03 8.21 -5.54
C TYR A 47 -17.95 7.14 -4.93
N MET A 48 -17.45 6.32 -4.00
CA MET A 48 -18.24 5.24 -3.42
C MET A 48 -19.38 5.76 -2.53
N LEU A 49 -19.16 6.85 -1.78
CA LEU A 49 -20.21 7.45 -0.95
C LEU A 49 -21.41 7.93 -1.78
N GLY A 50 -21.17 8.52 -2.96
CA GLY A 50 -22.25 9.00 -3.82
C GLY A 50 -23.14 7.88 -4.39
N VAL A 51 -22.53 6.72 -4.70
CA VAL A 51 -23.29 5.55 -5.17
C VAL A 51 -24.17 4.99 -4.05
N TYR A 52 -23.63 4.87 -2.83
CA TYR A 52 -24.39 4.36 -1.69
C TYR A 52 -25.54 5.28 -1.28
N THR A 53 -25.34 6.60 -1.23
CA THR A 53 -26.42 7.54 -0.90
C THR A 53 -27.51 7.53 -1.97
N GLY A 54 -27.14 7.43 -3.25
CA GLY A 54 -28.10 7.33 -4.35
C GLY A 54 -28.97 6.08 -4.27
N VAL A 55 -28.36 4.90 -4.09
CA VAL A 55 -29.10 3.62 -4.00
C VAL A 55 -30.02 3.61 -2.77
N LEU A 56 -29.55 4.10 -1.62
CA LEU A 56 -30.36 4.18 -0.40
C LEU A 56 -31.60 5.06 -0.59
N PHE A 57 -31.44 6.21 -1.25
CA PHE A 57 -32.55 7.14 -1.51
C PHE A 57 -33.58 6.55 -2.48
N MET A 58 -33.10 5.85 -3.52
CA MET A 58 -33.96 5.20 -4.52
C MET A 58 -34.80 4.08 -3.88
N VAL A 59 -34.20 3.26 -3.03
CA VAL A 59 -34.90 2.21 -2.27
C VAL A 59 -35.91 2.81 -1.29
N LEU A 60 -35.54 3.88 -0.58
CA LEU A 60 -36.43 4.55 0.36
C LEU A 60 -37.67 5.13 -0.35
N MET A 61 -37.50 5.73 -1.52
CA MET A 61 -38.62 6.21 -2.34
C MET A 61 -39.55 5.06 -2.73
N ILE A 62 -39.02 3.95 -3.27
CA ILE A 62 -39.82 2.78 -3.65
C ILE A 62 -40.62 2.23 -2.45
N TYR A 63 -39.99 2.15 -1.28
CA TYR A 63 -40.65 1.68 -0.05
C TYR A 63 -41.80 2.60 0.37
N LEU A 64 -41.62 3.91 0.29
CA LEU A 64 -42.66 4.89 0.61
C LEU A 64 -43.82 4.78 -0.38
N TYR A 65 -43.54 4.59 -1.67
CA TYR A 65 -44.57 4.35 -2.69
C TYR A 65 -45.40 3.09 -2.41
N ASN A 66 -44.76 1.96 -2.12
CA ASN A 66 -45.44 0.69 -1.78
C ASN A 66 -46.20 0.72 -0.45
N LYS A 67 -45.93 1.71 0.41
CA LYS A 67 -46.64 1.88 1.69
C LYS A 67 -47.83 2.82 1.57
N ILE A 68 -47.80 3.73 0.61
CA ILE A 68 -48.85 4.72 0.34
C ILE A 68 -49.94 4.17 -0.59
N PHE A 69 -49.56 3.33 -1.56
CA PHE A 69 -50.45 2.59 -2.43
C PHE A 69 -50.69 1.18 -1.90
#